data_AF-A0A521YYF9-F1
#
_entry.id   AF-A0A521YYF9-F1
#
_cell.length_a   1.000
_cell.length_b   1.000
_cell.length_c   1.000
_cell.angle_alpha   90.00
_cell.angle_beta   90.00
_cell.angle_gamma   90.00
#
_symmetry.space_group_name_H-M   'P 1'
#
loop_
_entity.id
_entity.type
_entity.pdbx_description
1 polymer ?
#
loop_
_entity_poly.entity_id
_entity_poly.type
_entity_poly.pdbx_seq_one_letter_code
_entity_poly.pdbx_strand_id
1 'polypeptide(L)' 'MKAPQEHQRRADDMSADEVKEFWHGFCERKGVDDATRARGDAKIDGDPNYWADQTMLRLLDSVSSRRT' A
#
# COMPACT_ATOMS: atom_id res chain seq x y z
N MET A 1 -5.40 -14.45 -32.95
CA MET A 1 -4.23 -14.05 -32.14
C MET A 1 -4.69 -12.99 -31.15
N LYS A 2 -4.93 -13.37 -29.89
CA LYS A 2 -5.22 -12.41 -28.81
C LYS A 2 -3.88 -11.83 -28.35
N ALA A 3 -3.76 -10.51 -28.33
CA ALA A 3 -2.61 -9.84 -27.73
C ALA A 3 -2.49 -10.27 -26.26
N PRO A 4 -1.29 -10.59 -25.74
CA PRO A 4 -1.12 -10.76 -24.31
C PRO A 4 -1.39 -9.41 -23.65
N GLN A 5 -2.25 -9.42 -22.64
CA GLN A 5 -2.65 -8.24 -21.88
C GLN A 5 -1.41 -7.58 -21.26
N GLU A 6 -1.07 -6.38 -21.75
CA GLU A 6 -0.06 -5.48 -21.17
C GLU A 6 -0.34 -5.09 -19.71
N HIS A 7 -1.53 -5.41 -19.20
CA HIS A 7 -1.92 -5.18 -17.81
C HIS A 7 -1.17 -6.08 -16.80
N GLN A 8 -0.52 -7.15 -17.25
CA GLN A 8 0.14 -8.12 -16.36
C GLN A 8 1.59 -7.75 -16.00
N ARG A 9 2.23 -6.78 -16.68
CA ARG A 9 3.63 -6.39 -16.37
C ARG A 9 3.77 -5.24 -15.37
N ARG A 10 2.69 -4.53 -15.03
CA ARG A 10 2.75 -3.35 -14.15
C ARG A 10 2.56 -3.69 -12.67
N ALA A 11 1.80 -4.73 -12.37
CA ALA A 11 1.50 -5.16 -10.99
C ALA A 11 2.56 -6.09 -10.38
N ASP A 12 3.48 -6.61 -11.19
CA ASP A 12 4.53 -7.55 -10.76
C ASP A 12 5.82 -6.85 -10.26
N ASP A 13 5.91 -5.53 -10.42
CA ASP A 13 7.18 -4.78 -10.29
C ASP A 13 7.15 -3.65 -9.25
N MET A 14 6.05 -3.46 -8.51
CA MET A 14 6.01 -2.41 -7.49
C MET A 14 6.67 -2.92 -6.20
N SER A 15 7.92 -2.50 -5.99
CA SER A 15 8.66 -2.85 -4.77
C SER A 15 7.97 -2.30 -3.53
N ALA A 16 8.11 -3.00 -2.39
CA ALA A 16 7.55 -2.55 -1.12
C ALA A 16 7.97 -1.11 -0.76
N ASP A 17 9.21 -0.73 -1.09
CA ASP A 17 9.72 0.63 -0.90
C ASP A 17 8.92 1.67 -1.70
N GLU A 18 8.63 1.39 -2.96
CA GLU A 18 7.84 2.28 -3.82
C GLU A 18 6.41 2.45 -3.29
N VAL A 19 5.78 1.36 -2.84
CA VAL A 19 4.44 1.41 -2.22
C VAL A 19 4.47 2.19 -0.90
N LYS A 20 5.55 2.06 -0.11
CA LYS A 20 5.74 2.80 1.15
C LYS A 20 5.87 4.30 0.92
N GLU A 21 6.52 4.76 -0.16
CA GLU A 21 6.59 6.19 -0.49
C GLU A 21 5.19 6.80 -0.71
N PHE A 22 4.30 6.09 -1.42
CA PHE A 22 2.91 6.53 -1.57
C PHE A 22 2.16 6.56 -0.24
N TRP A 23 2.39 5.56 0.61
CA TRP A 23 1.81 5.48 1.94
C TRP A 23 2.28 6.62 2.85
N HIS A 24 3.57 6.95 2.83
CA HIS A 24 4.14 8.03 3.63
C HIS A 24 3.61 9.38 3.18
N GLY A 25 3.62 9.67 1.88
CA GLY A 25 3.05 10.91 1.35
C GLY A 25 1.53 11.03 1.56
N PHE A 26 0.81 9.92 1.72
CA PHE A 26 -0.57 9.92 2.17
C PHE A 26 -0.67 10.24 3.68
N CYS A 27 0.15 9.61 4.51
CA CYS A 27 0.19 9.83 5.96
C CYS A 27 0.49 11.29 6.31
N GLU A 28 1.48 11.90 5.65
CA GLU A 28 1.84 13.31 5.85
C GLU A 28 0.66 14.25 5.55
N ARG A 29 -0.03 14.04 4.42
CA ARG A 29 -1.19 14.86 4.03
C ARG A 29 -2.40 14.67 4.96
N LYS A 30 -2.51 13.53 5.63
CA LYS A 30 -3.64 13.19 6.51
C LYS A 30 -3.33 13.40 7.99
N GLY A 31 -2.09 13.70 8.36
CA GLY A 31 -1.67 13.78 9.76
C GLY A 31 -1.77 12.45 10.49
N VAL A 32 -1.45 11.35 9.80
CA VAL A 32 -1.41 10.00 10.40
C VAL A 32 -0.18 9.89 11.30
N ASP A 33 -0.35 9.38 12.52
CA ASP A 33 0.74 9.24 13.49
C ASP A 33 1.77 8.17 13.08
N ASP A 34 3.01 8.32 13.56
CA ASP A 34 4.12 7.41 13.27
C ASP A 34 3.82 5.94 13.58
N ALA A 35 3.10 5.65 14.67
CA ALA A 35 2.75 4.28 15.03
C ALA A 35 1.76 3.67 14.03
N THR A 36 0.81 4.45 13.52
CA THR A 36 -0.13 4.00 12.49
C THR A 36 0.57 3.87 11.13
N ARG A 37 1.46 4.81 10.78
CA ARG A 37 2.30 4.73 9.59
C ARG A 37 3.13 3.44 9.58
N ALA A 38 3.85 3.15 10.66
CA ALA A 38 4.70 1.96 10.79
C ALA A 38 3.92 0.64 10.68
N ARG A 39 2.65 0.60 11.14
CA ARG A 39 1.78 -0.57 10.91
C ARG A 39 1.43 -0.74 9.43
N GLY A 40 1.26 0.36 8.70
CA GLY A 40 1.07 0.35 7.24
C GLY A 40 2.31 -0.16 6.52
N ASP A 41 3.50 0.28 6.92
CA ASP A 41 4.77 -0.24 6.39
C ASP A 41 4.86 -1.76 6.54
N ALA A 42 4.52 -2.29 7.72
CA ALA A 42 4.53 -3.73 7.98
C ALA A 42 3.52 -4.51 7.12
N LYS A 43 2.36 -3.91 6.82
CA LYS A 43 1.36 -4.51 5.92
C LYS A 43 1.88 -4.56 4.48
N ILE A 44 2.48 -3.48 4.01
CA ILE A 44 3.08 -3.39 2.67
C ILE A 44 4.25 -4.37 2.53
N ASP A 45 5.08 -4.51 3.55
CA ASP A 45 6.20 -5.47 3.55
C ASP A 45 5.73 -6.91 3.36
N GLY A 46 4.58 -7.26 3.95
CA GLY A 46 4.02 -8.60 3.86
C GLY A 46 3.36 -8.93 2.53
N ASP A 47 2.80 -7.94 1.82
CA ASP A 47 2.16 -8.14 0.51
C ASP A 47 2.14 -6.85 -0.33
N PRO A 48 3.28 -6.45 -0.90
CA PRO A 48 3.41 -5.15 -1.57
C PRO A 48 2.52 -5.05 -2.81
N ASN A 49 2.40 -6.15 -3.56
CA ASN A 49 1.58 -6.21 -4.77
C ASN A 49 0.08 -6.04 -4.45
N TYR A 50 -0.41 -6.64 -3.37
CA TYR A 50 -1.78 -6.41 -2.91
C TYR A 50 -2.00 -4.94 -2.53
N TRP A 51 -1.10 -4.35 -1.74
CA TRP A 51 -1.26 -2.98 -1.27
C TRP A 51 -1.03 -1.93 -2.36
N ALA A 52 -0.27 -2.25 -3.41
CA ALA A 52 -0.16 -1.43 -4.62
C ALA A 52 -1.49 -1.33 -5.38
N ASP A 53 -2.32 -2.38 -5.36
CA ASP A 53 -3.66 -2.41 -5.98
C ASP A 53 -4.75 -1.75 -5.09
N GLN A 54 -4.49 -1.61 -3.79
CA GLN A 54 -5.42 -0.96 -2.86
C GLN A 54 -5.22 0.56 -2.77
N THR A 55 -6.29 1.26 -2.37
CA THR A 55 -6.17 2.68 -2.00
C THR A 55 -5.53 2.85 -0.62
N MET A 56 -4.76 3.91 -0.42
CA MET A 56 -4.14 4.21 0.88
C MET A 56 -5.18 4.41 2.01
N LEU A 57 -6.41 4.78 1.68
CA LEU A 57 -7.53 4.81 2.63
C LEU A 57 -7.89 3.42 3.18
N ARG A 58 -7.85 2.37 2.34
CA ARG A 58 -8.06 0.99 2.79
C ARG A 58 -6.92 0.49 3.65
N LEU A 59 -5.69 0.87 3.31
CA LEU A 59 -4.54 0.58 4.15
C LEU A 59 -4.70 1.23 5.53
N LEU A 60 -5.04 2.52 5.57
CA LEU A 60 -5.31 3.24 6.82
C LEU A 60 -6.39 2.55 7.65
N ASP A 61 -7.55 2.23 7.07
CA ASP A 61 -8.62 1.49 7.76
C ASP A 61 -8.11 0.17 8.37
N SER A 62 -7.32 -0.59 7.61
CA SER A 62 -6.75 -1.86 8.04
C SER A 62 -5.81 -1.73 9.24
N VAL A 63 -5.07 -0.63 9.36
CA VAL A 63 -4.08 -0.42 10.43
C VAL A 63 -4.54 0.48 11.57
N SER A 64 -5.62 1.24 11.36
CA SER A 64 -6.30 2.05 12.38
C SER A 64 -7.36 1.27 13.16
N SER A 65 -7.88 0.18 12.59
CA SER A 65 -8.81 -0.72 13.29
C SER A 65 -8.11 -1.53 14.37
N ARG A 66 -7.87 -0.90 15.52
CA ARG A 66 -7.66 -1.60 16.79
C ARG A 66 -9.02 -2.13 17.21
N ARG A 67 -9.27 -3.44 17.00
CA ARG A 67 -10.41 -4.09 17.65
C ARG A 67 -10.28 -3.85 19.15
N THR A 68 -11.31 -3.20 19.69
CA THR A 68 -11.66 -3.17 21.11
C THR A 68 -11.65 -4.57 21.70
#